data_AF-A0A922VJ66-F1
#
_entry.id   AF-A0A922VJ66-F1
#
_cell.length_a   1.000
_cell.length_b   1.000
_cell.length_c   1.000
_cell.angle_alpha   90.00
_cell.angle_beta   90.00
_cell.angle_gamma   90.00
#
_symmetry.space_group_name_H-M   'P 1'
#
loop_
_entity.id
_entity.type
_entity.pdbx_description
1 polymer ?
#
loop_
_entity_poly.entity_id
_entity_poly.type
_entity_poly.pdbx_seq_one_letter_code
_entity_poly.pdbx_strand_id
1 'polypeptide(L)' 'MLTYLTSTCLPAYSTYTGTDFSAQDVFDVGWFQPTADGWKSGDQSVICYAYRLDEEKFKGSIKAG' A
#
# COMPACT_ATOMS: atom_id res chain seq x y z
N MET A 1 13.16 5.93 -3.08
CA MET A 1 12.28 4.75 -2.91
C MET A 1 11.43 4.86 -1.64
N LEU A 2 12.04 4.91 -0.44
CA LEU A 2 11.32 5.17 0.83
C LEU A 2 10.46 6.45 0.85
N THR A 3 10.90 7.49 0.13
CA THR A 3 10.15 8.75 -0.01
C THR A 3 8.79 8.57 -0.68
N TYR A 4 8.66 7.64 -1.64
CA TYR A 4 7.38 7.42 -2.34
C TYR A 4 6.34 6.73 -1.45
N LEU A 5 6.78 5.74 -0.64
CA LEU A 5 5.93 5.09 0.35
C LEU A 5 5.30 6.15 1.28
N THR A 6 6.15 7.01 1.86
CA THR A 6 5.73 8.00 2.85
C THR A 6 4.91 9.14 2.24
N SER A 7 5.20 9.58 1.01
CA SER A 7 4.46 10.68 0.37
C SER A 7 3.14 10.26 -0.28
N THR A 8 3.01 9.01 -0.69
CA THR A 8 1.90 8.57 -1.55
C THR A 8 1.12 7.42 -0.95
N CYS A 9 1.80 6.35 -0.52
CA CYS A 9 1.12 5.14 -0.07
C CYS A 9 0.50 5.29 1.34
N LEU A 10 1.19 5.91 2.29
CA LEU A 10 0.65 6.09 3.65
C LEU A 10 -0.58 7.03 3.69
N PRO A 11 -0.59 8.17 2.96
CA PRO A 11 -1.81 8.99 2.87
C PRO A 11 -2.96 8.26 2.17
N ALA A 12 -2.68 7.50 1.10
CA ALA A 12 -3.69 6.71 0.41
C ALA A 12 -4.30 5.62 1.30
N TYR A 13 -3.47 4.93 2.08
CA TYR A 13 -3.92 3.97 3.08
C TYR A 13 -4.87 4.63 4.08
N SER A 14 -4.44 5.72 4.70
CA SER A 14 -5.24 6.40 5.73
C SER A 14 -6.58 6.92 5.18
N THR A 15 -6.59 7.40 3.93
CA THR A 15 -7.81 7.81 3.23
C THR A 15 -8.73 6.62 2.96
N TYR A 16 -8.18 5.45 2.61
CA TYR A 16 -8.95 4.25 2.29
C TYR A 16 -9.53 3.57 3.54
N THR A 17 -8.76 3.49 4.62
CA THR A 17 -9.13 2.79 5.86
C THR A 17 -9.82 3.69 6.89
N GLY A 18 -9.73 5.02 6.70
CA GLY A 18 -10.22 6.00 7.68
C GLY A 18 -9.42 6.02 8.99
N THR A 19 -8.27 5.34 9.05
CA THR A 19 -7.43 5.22 10.25
C THR A 19 -6.00 5.60 9.90
N ASP A 20 -5.34 6.34 10.79
CA ASP A 20 -3.92 6.64 10.64
C ASP A 20 -3.09 5.36 10.65
N PHE A 21 -2.13 5.26 9.73
CA PHE A 21 -1.25 4.09 9.62
C PHE A 21 -0.50 3.79 10.92
N SER A 22 -0.06 4.82 11.66
CA SER A 22 0.67 4.64 12.92
C SER A 22 -0.17 4.10 14.07
N ALA A 23 -1.51 4.12 13.93
CA ALA A 23 -2.44 3.56 14.91
C ALA A 23 -2.82 2.10 14.62
N GLN A 24 -2.24 1.48 13.58
CA GLN A 24 -2.50 0.08 13.21
C GLN A 24 -1.27 -0.80 13.40
N ASP A 25 -1.39 -1.82 14.23
CA ASP A 25 -0.28 -2.73 14.57
C ASP A 25 -0.28 -4.02 13.73
N VAL A 26 -1.37 -4.29 12.99
CA VAL A 26 -1.61 -5.57 12.29
C VAL A 26 -1.29 -5.48 10.80
N PHE A 27 -1.33 -4.29 10.22
CA PHE A 27 -1.19 -4.08 8.79
C PHE A 27 0.05 -3.26 8.47
N ASP A 28 0.66 -3.57 7.33
CA ASP A 28 1.78 -2.81 6.77
C ASP A 28 1.51 -2.50 5.29
N VAL A 29 2.28 -1.58 4.73
CA VAL A 29 2.12 -1.07 3.37
C VAL A 29 3.38 -1.30 2.56
N GLY A 30 3.22 -1.96 1.40
CA GLY A 30 4.26 -2.15 0.41
C GLY A 30 3.96 -1.41 -0.88
N TRP A 31 4.91 -1.43 -1.81
CA TRP A 31 4.70 -0.93 -3.16
C TRP A 31 5.37 -1.82 -4.20
N PHE A 32 4.74 -1.92 -5.35
CA PHE A 32 5.36 -2.42 -6.58
C PHE A 32 5.68 -1.26 -7.49
N GLN A 33 6.86 -1.30 -8.07
CA GLN A 33 7.29 -0.38 -9.11
C GLN A 33 7.54 -1.18 -10.39
N PRO A 34 7.37 -0.56 -11.55
CA PRO A 34 7.60 -1.23 -12.82
C PRO A 34 9.07 -1.62 -12.96
N THR A 35 9.31 -2.75 -13.62
CA THR A 35 10.66 -3.11 -14.05
C THR A 35 11.11 -2.18 -15.18
N ALA A 36 12.41 -2.17 -15.48
CA ALA A 36 12.92 -1.36 -16.60
C ALA A 36 12.26 -1.73 -17.93
N ASP A 37 11.95 -3.01 -18.15
CA ASP A 37 11.26 -3.46 -19.35
C ASP A 37 9.76 -3.14 -19.32
N GLY A 38 9.11 -3.28 -18.15
CA GLY A 38 7.72 -2.84 -17.96
C GLY A 38 7.54 -1.36 -18.28
N TRP A 39 8.47 -0.52 -17.82
CA TRP A 39 8.48 0.91 -18.11
C TRP A 39 8.56 1.22 -19.61
N LYS A 40 9.46 0.52 -20.34
CA LYS A 40 9.59 0.67 -21.80
C LYS A 40 8.34 0.20 -22.54
N SER A 41 7.65 -0.80 -22.00
CA SER A 41 6.39 -1.33 -22.53
C SER A 41 5.15 -0.55 -22.12
N GLY A 42 5.30 0.56 -21.38
CA GLY A 42 4.22 1.48 -21.02
C GLY A 42 3.62 1.29 -19.63
N ASP A 43 4.11 0.33 -18.83
CA ASP A 43 3.77 0.26 -17.42
C ASP A 43 4.56 1.32 -16.64
N GLN A 44 3.90 2.45 -16.42
CA GLN A 44 4.44 3.60 -15.69
C GLN A 44 3.71 3.80 -14.35
N SER A 45 3.08 2.74 -13.84
CA SER A 45 2.27 2.81 -12.63
C SER A 45 3.02 2.25 -11.43
N VAL A 46 2.93 2.95 -10.30
CA VAL A 46 3.36 2.42 -9.00
C VAL A 46 2.12 2.01 -8.23
N ILE A 47 2.13 0.80 -7.68
CA ILE A 47 0.98 0.22 -6.99
C ILE A 47 1.31 0.11 -5.51
N CYS A 48 0.57 0.79 -4.65
CA CYS A 48 0.61 0.60 -3.20
C CYS A 48 -0.33 -0.53 -2.81
N TYR A 49 0.08 -1.38 -1.87
CA TYR A 49 -0.76 -2.46 -1.34
C TYR A 49 -0.61 -2.57 0.17
N ALA A 50 -1.68 -3.00 0.84
CA ALA A 50 -1.67 -3.31 2.26
C ALA A 50 -1.61 -4.83 2.45
N TYR A 51 -0.86 -5.28 3.45
CA TYR A 51 -0.76 -6.68 3.82
C TYR A 51 -0.79 -6.82 5.34
N ARG A 52 -1.04 -8.05 5.81
CA ARG A 52 -1.05 -8.38 7.24
C ARG A 52 0.34 -8.83 7.67
N LEU A 53 0.81 -8.28 8.79
CA LEU A 53 2.07 -8.68 9.42
C LEU A 53 1.94 -9.98 10.21
N ASP A 54 0.73 -10.32 10.64
CA ASP A 54 0.45 -11.50 11.47
C ASP A 54 0.19 -12.78 10.65
N GLU A 55 0.41 -12.74 9.34
CA GLU A 55 0.21 -13.86 8.39
C GLU A 55 -1.20 -14.46 8.35
N GLU A 56 -2.16 -13.87 9.07
CA GLU A 56 -3.56 -14.28 9.04
C GLU A 56 -4.22 -13.91 7.70
N LYS A 57 -5.31 -14.60 7.38
CA LYS A 57 -6.11 -14.26 6.20
C LYS A 57 -6.96 -13.02 6.45
N PHE A 58 -7.13 -12.18 5.44
CA PHE A 58 -8.14 -11.14 5.46
C PHE A 58 -9.54 -11.77 5.59
N LYS A 59 -10.26 -11.42 6.66
CA LYS A 59 -11.65 -11.87 6.91
C LYS A 59 -12.69 -10.90 6.35
N GLY A 60 -12.26 -9.82 5.72
CA GLY A 60 -13.09 -8.77 5.16
C GLY A 60 -12.26 -7.67 4.51
N SER A 61 -12.94 -6.59 4.08
CA SER A 61 -12.28 -5.38 3.58
C SER A 61 -11.78 -4.52 4.74
N ILE A 62 -10.65 -3.84 4.54
CA ILE A 62 -10.14 -2.80 5.47
C ILE A 62 -10.63 -1.39 5.08
N LYS A 63 -11.47 -1.27 4.05
CA LYS A 63 -12.04 0.01 3.62
C LYS A 63 -12.94 0.59 4.71
N ALA A 64 -12.83 1.90 4.96
CA ALA A 64 -13.82 2.62 5.75
C ALA A 64 -15.21 2.54 5.07
N GLY A 65 -16.23 2.37 5.91
CA GLY A 65 -17.64 2.37 5.50
C GLY A 65 -18.12 3.75 5.05
#